data_AF-A0A0C9VN83-F1
#
_entry.id   AF-A0A0C9VN83-F1
#
_cell.length_a   1.000
_cell.length_b   1.000
_cell.length_c   1.000
_cell.angle_alpha   90.00
_cell.angle_beta   90.00
_cell.angle_gamma   90.00
#
_symmetry.space_group_name_H-M   'P 1'
#
loop_
_entity.id
_entity.type
_entity.pdbx_description
1 polymer ?
#
loop_
_entity_poly.entity_id
_entity_poly.type
_entity_poly.pdbx_seq_one_letter_code
_entity_poly.pdbx_strand_id
1 'polypeptide(L)'
;MIWVINQSPGDITVHITNTSQGSSDSYIITTNTAPYSGLNYWNRSGEETITVTINSTGKVWTGKVKPYDQVTVYDRTVAIIHNVDVQSFQ
;
A
#
# COMPACT_ATOMS: atom_id res chain seq x y z
N MET A 1 9.25 5.14 3.10
CA MET A 1 7.87 5.01 3.62
C MET A 1 6.94 4.73 2.43
N ILE A 2 6.00 3.79 2.51
CA ILE A 2 5.01 3.58 1.43
C ILE A 2 3.66 4.12 1.88
N TRP A 3 2.97 4.84 0.99
CA TRP A 3 1.62 5.35 1.21
C TRP A 3 0.61 4.47 0.47
N VAL A 4 -0.40 3.92 1.15
CA VAL A 4 -1.45 3.13 0.48
C VAL A 4 -2.80 3.80 0.65
N ILE A 5 -3.48 4.05 -0.47
CA ILE A 5 -4.80 4.70 -0.56
C ILE A 5 -5.83 3.67 -0.99
N ASN A 6 -6.92 3.59 -0.24
CA ASN A 6 -8.09 2.81 -0.65
C ASN A 6 -9.13 3.71 -1.33
N GLN A 7 -9.36 3.46 -2.62
CA GLN A 7 -10.43 4.01 -3.46
C GLN A 7 -11.43 2.92 -3.91
N SER A 8 -11.32 1.72 -3.34
CA SER A 8 -12.21 0.59 -3.63
C SER A 8 -13.46 0.65 -2.72
N PRO A 9 -14.54 -0.08 -3.06
CA PRO A 9 -15.81 -0.02 -2.31
C PRO A 9 -15.80 -0.77 -0.96
N GLY A 10 -14.67 -1.29 -0.49
CA GLY A 10 -14.58 -1.99 0.79
C GLY A 10 -13.17 -2.02 1.36
N ASP A 11 -13.03 -2.61 2.55
CA ASP A 11 -11.75 -2.75 3.24
C ASP A 11 -10.70 -3.47 2.39
N ILE A 12 -9.44 -3.08 2.55
CA ILE A 12 -8.31 -3.76 1.91
C ILE A 12 -7.37 -4.33 2.96
N THR A 13 -6.89 -5.54 2.72
CA THR A 13 -5.78 -6.12 3.47
C THR A 13 -4.50 -5.95 2.67
N VAL A 14 -3.46 -5.36 3.27
CA VAL A 14 -2.17 -5.13 2.63
C VAL A 14 -1.11 -5.97 3.33
N HIS A 15 -0.38 -6.74 2.54
CA HIS A 15 0.79 -7.48 2.98
C HIS A 15 1.99 -7.04 2.15
N ILE A 16 3.10 -6.70 2.81
CA ILE A 16 4.34 -6.36 2.13
C ILE A 16 5.41 -7.32 2.63
N THR A 17 6.00 -8.09 1.70
CA THR A 17 7.13 -8.96 2.03
C THR A 17 8.34 -8.11 2.37
N ASN A 18 9.21 -8.62 3.24
CA ASN A 18 10.44 -7.96 3.63
C ASN A 18 11.64 -8.70 3.08
N THR A 19 12.39 -8.07 2.19
CA THR A 19 13.67 -8.52 1.67
C THR A 19 14.81 -7.58 2.08
N SER A 20 14.50 -6.41 2.66
CA SER A 20 15.46 -5.39 3.06
C SER A 20 15.19 -4.79 4.46
N GLN A 21 15.83 -5.36 5.49
CA GLN A 21 15.92 -4.85 6.89
C GLN A 21 14.61 -4.30 7.56
N GLY A 22 13.43 -4.66 7.07
CA GLY A 22 12.13 -4.31 7.67
C GLY A 22 11.55 -5.43 8.55
N SER A 23 10.26 -5.36 8.86
CA SER A 23 9.45 -6.52 9.31
C SER A 23 8.48 -6.90 8.19
N SER A 24 8.24 -8.20 7.99
CA SER A 24 7.22 -8.69 7.04
C SER A 24 5.84 -8.54 7.66
N ASP A 25 5.26 -7.34 7.60
CA ASP A 25 4.01 -7.08 8.30
C ASP A 25 2.81 -7.06 7.34
N SER A 26 1.74 -7.68 7.81
CA SER A 26 0.40 -7.52 7.28
C SER A 26 -0.32 -6.43 8.07
N TYR A 27 -1.02 -5.54 7.40
CA TYR A 27 -1.91 -4.58 8.04
C TYR A 27 -3.20 -4.45 7.24
N ILE A 28 -4.30 -4.19 7.94
CA ILE A 28 -5.62 -4.00 7.33
C ILE A 28 -5.90 -2.50 7.28
N ILE A 29 -6.29 -2.01 6.10
CA ILE A 29 -6.85 -0.66 5.94
C ILE A 29 -8.38 -0.84 5.91
N THR A 30 -8.99 -0.66 7.08
CA THR A 30 -10.44 -0.72 7.28
C THR A 30 -11.05 0.64 7.02
N THR A 31 -11.83 0.83 5.95
CA THR A 31 -12.75 1.98 5.83
C THR A 31 -13.66 1.86 4.60
N ASN A 32 -14.96 2.09 4.82
CA ASN A 32 -16.04 1.91 3.84
C ASN A 32 -16.31 3.12 2.91
N THR A 33 -15.47 4.19 2.85
CA THR A 33 -15.73 5.37 2.00
C THR A 33 -14.50 6.25 1.67
N ALA A 34 -13.98 6.22 0.44
CA ALA A 34 -12.76 6.95 0.02
C ALA A 34 -12.75 8.50 0.21
N PRO A 35 -11.55 9.16 0.26
CA PRO A 35 -10.19 8.61 0.30
C PRO A 35 -9.71 8.35 1.73
N TYR A 36 -9.53 7.09 2.12
CA TYR A 36 -8.85 6.74 3.36
C TYR A 36 -7.51 6.06 3.05
N SER A 37 -6.54 6.29 3.93
CA SER A 37 -5.14 5.97 3.70
C SER A 37 -4.51 5.26 4.88
N GLY A 38 -3.71 4.25 4.60
CA GLY A 38 -2.84 3.59 5.57
C GLY A 38 -1.38 3.92 5.26
N LEU A 39 -0.65 4.31 6.31
CA LEU A 39 0.77 4.61 6.24
C LEU A 39 1.59 3.42 6.72
N ASN A 40 2.59 3.06 5.92
CA ASN A 40 3.55 2.07 6.34
C ASN A 40 4.90 2.73 6.68
N TYR A 41 5.09 3.01 7.97
CA TYR A 41 6.19 3.79 8.56
C TYR A 41 7.54 3.05 8.67
N TRP A 42 7.91 2.19 7.73
CA TRP A 42 9.19 1.48 7.81
C TRP A 42 10.23 1.95 6.80
N ASN A 43 11.47 1.92 7.29
CA ASN A 43 12.67 2.26 6.55
C ASN A 43 13.00 1.09 5.62
N ARG A 44 12.82 1.29 4.31
CA ARG A 44 13.06 0.28 3.28
C ARG A 44 14.28 0.71 2.49
N SER A 45 15.14 -0.24 2.13
CA SER A 45 16.33 0.05 1.31
C SER A 45 16.28 -0.58 -0.08
N GLY A 46 15.31 -1.45 -0.35
CA GLY A 46 15.15 -2.15 -1.64
C GLY A 46 13.72 -2.21 -2.16
N GLU A 47 13.58 -2.81 -3.34
CA GLU A 47 12.29 -3.16 -3.93
C GLU A 47 11.66 -4.35 -3.20
N GLU A 48 10.38 -4.25 -2.85
CA GLU A 48 9.64 -5.25 -2.09
C GLU A 48 8.40 -5.73 -2.86
N THR A 49 7.88 -6.90 -2.48
CA THR A 49 6.59 -7.38 -3.02
C THR A 49 5.45 -6.91 -2.14
N ILE A 50 4.46 -6.25 -2.75
CA ILE A 50 3.19 -5.89 -2.11
C ILE A 50 2.09 -6.81 -2.62
N THR A 51 1.21 -7.25 -1.72
CA THR A 51 -0.03 -7.96 -2.03
C THR A 51 -1.18 -7.20 -1.39
N VAL A 52 -2.21 -6.91 -2.18
CA VAL A 52 -3.42 -6.21 -1.75
C VAL A 52 -4.62 -7.09 -2.04
N THR A 53 -5.46 -7.30 -1.02
CA THR A 53 -6.74 -8.02 -1.14
C THR A 53 -7.88 -7.06 -0.88
N ILE A 54 -8.85 -6.98 -1.80
CA ILE A 54 -10.13 -6.27 -1.57
C ILE A 54 -11.07 -7.22 -0.85
N ASN A 55 -11.26 -7.02 0.46
CA ASN A 55 -11.90 -7.99 1.34
C ASN A 55 -13.35 -8.32 0.94
N SER A 56 -14.09 -7.35 0.40
CA SER A 56 -15.49 -7.53 -0.03
C SER A 56 -15.65 -8.42 -1.26
N THR A 57 -14.62 -8.54 -2.09
CA THR A 57 -14.67 -9.32 -3.35
C THR A 57 -13.70 -10.49 -3.36
N GLY A 58 -12.74 -10.53 -2.44
CA GLY A 58 -11.63 -11.49 -2.45
C GLY A 58 -10.63 -11.27 -3.59
N LYS A 59 -10.77 -10.22 -4.40
CA LYS A 59 -9.81 -9.92 -5.47
C LYS A 59 -8.44 -9.61 -4.87
N VAL A 60 -7.41 -10.21 -5.46
CA VAL A 60 -6.02 -10.04 -5.04
C VAL A 60 -5.21 -9.42 -6.17
N TRP A 61 -4.37 -8.47 -5.82
CA TRP A 61 -3.34 -7.92 -6.70
C TRP A 61 -1.97 -8.05 -6.02
N THR A 62 -0.94 -8.37 -6.80
CA THR A 62 0.45 -8.44 -6.34
C THR A 62 1.34 -7.63 -7.28
N GLY A 63 2.30 -6.90 -6.72
CA GLY A 63 3.24 -6.10 -7.49
C GLY A 63 4.51 -5.76 -6.72
N LYS A 64 5.30 -4.86 -7.31
CA LYS A 64 6.55 -4.37 -6.74
C LYS A 64 6.42 -2.92 -6.30
N VAL A 65 7.05 -2.59 -5.17
CA VAL A 65 7.07 -1.25 -4.58
C VAL A 65 8.47 -0.91 -4.09
N LYS A 66 8.84 0.36 -4.24
CA LYS A 66 10.11 0.93 -3.77
C LYS A 66 9.90 1.81 -2.55
N PRO A 67 11.00 2.23 -1.87
CA PRO A 67 10.90 3.26 -0.86
C PRO A 67 10.25 4.52 -1.45
N TYR A 68 9.27 5.08 -0.75
CA TYR A 68 8.56 6.32 -1.15
C TYR A 68 7.58 6.18 -2.30
N ASP A 69 7.20 4.97 -2.67
CA ASP A 69 6.08 4.76 -3.60
C ASP A 69 4.73 5.08 -2.93
N GLN A 70 3.80 5.59 -3.73
CA GLN A 70 2.38 5.68 -3.39
C GLN A 70 1.60 4.64 -4.19
N VAL A 71 0.75 3.88 -3.51
CA VAL A 71 -0.12 2.85 -4.08
C VAL A 71 -1.57 3.27 -3.88
N THR A 72 -2.32 3.37 -4.97
CA THR A 72 -3.77 3.65 -4.93
C THR A 72 -4.54 2.44 -5.46
N VAL A 73 -5.48 1.95 -4.67
CA VAL A 73 -6.27 0.74 -4.97
C VAL A 73 -7.69 1.12 -5.32
N TYR A 74 -8.16 0.75 -6.51
CA TYR A 74 -9.54 0.87 -6.99
C TYR A 74 -10.20 -0.52 -7.09
N ASP A 75 -11.51 -0.61 -7.34
CA ASP A 75 -12.23 -1.92 -7.46
C ASP A 75 -11.59 -2.89 -8.48
N ARG A 76 -10.97 -2.37 -9.55
CA ARG A 76 -10.47 -3.19 -10.66
C ARG A 76 -9.02 -2.91 -11.04
N THR A 77 -8.38 -1.96 -10.38
CA THR A 77 -7.08 -1.45 -10.81
C THR A 77 -6.27 -1.00 -9.62
N VAL A 78 -4.94 -1.14 -9.71
CA VAL A 78 -3.99 -0.55 -8.76
C VAL A 78 -3.09 0.40 -9.55
N ALA A 79 -2.93 1.62 -9.06
CA ALA A 79 -2.01 2.62 -9.60
C ALA A 79 -0.83 2.79 -8.64
N ILE A 80 0.39 2.81 -9.19
CA ILE A 80 1.61 3.04 -8.42
C ILE A 80 2.29 4.29 -8.98
N ILE A 81 2.58 5.23 -8.10
CA ILE A 81 3.43 6.38 -8.39
C ILE A 81 4.77 6.11 -7.74
N HIS A 82 5.82 6.02 -8.55
CA HIS A 82 7.16 5.72 -8.08
C HIS A 82 7.89 6.97 -7.61
N ASN A 83 8.71 6.81 -6.56
CA ASN A 83 9.62 7.85 -6.05
C ASN A 83 8.91 9.18 -5.74
N VAL A 84 7.83 9.15 -4.96
CA VAL A 84 7.12 10.38 -4.58
C VAL A 84 8.06 11.27 -3.76
N ASP A 85 8.18 12.53 -4.15
CA ASP A 85 8.89 13.54 -3.36
C ASP A 85 8.06 13.88 -2.12
N VAL A 86 8.58 13.53 -0.94
CA VAL A 86 7.88 13.73 0.33
C VAL A 86 8.38 15.02 0.95
N GLN A 87 7.55 16.07 0.91
CA GLN A 87 7.82 17.33 1.58
C GLN A 87 7.04 17.42 2.89
N SER A 88 7.73 17.78 3.97
CA SER A 88 7.12 18.07 5.27
C SER A 88 7.01 19.57 5.46
N PHE A 89 5.81 20.08 5.74
CA PHE A 89 5.64 21.46 6.21
C PHE A 89 6.22 21.60 7.62
N GLN A 90 6.93 22.70 7.87
CA GLN A 90 7.40 23.09 9.21
C GLN A 90 6.29 23.83 9.96
#